data_AF-A0AAW2A5L9-F1
#
_entry.id   AF-A0AAW2A5L9-F1
#
_cell.length_a   1.000
_cell.length_b   1.000
_cell.length_c   1.000
_cell.angle_alpha   90.00
_cell.angle_beta   90.00
_cell.angle_gamma   90.00
#
_symmetry.space_group_name_H-M   'P 1'
#
loop_
_entity.id
_entity.type
_entity.pdbx_description
1 polymer ?
#
loop_
_entity_poly.entity_id
_entity_poly.type
_entity_poly.pdbx_seq_one_letter_code
_entity_poly.pdbx_strand_id
1 'polypeptide(L)'
;MEENTVVVLVSSEDKTSVRPNKETDENLDSILYQCGRKVYVFKKNLEQCDLIKQLIARCKLASSPELQVHKHEREIWNPPEPMAQQPISGGNQAAIKKKNTLTIVLLGQTGSGKSATGNTILRNRHFESRASSMPVTQVCKMAEETVCGIKIRVIDTPDFFDEDLKNQQEQIKKCKKLGHPGPDVYLLVMELGRYTDGEREIVQNIQRAFGADVVKETIVLFTSKEKLRGKTVSEYIKNTDTQLQELIRNCGSRCHAFNNNDDNVSQVERLLEIILEMKRKNGNPDILEHYSYSKESEKKDCRIQ
;
A
#
# COMPACT_ATOMS: atom_id res chain seq x y z
N MET A 1 9.98 9.06 -28.55
CA MET A 1 9.54 7.88 -27.78
C MET A 1 8.12 7.62 -28.24
N GLU A 2 7.93 6.68 -29.17
CA GLU A 2 6.59 6.33 -29.65
C GLU A 2 5.85 5.60 -28.52
N GLU A 3 4.70 6.13 -28.11
CA GLU A 3 3.78 5.45 -27.19
C GLU A 3 3.34 4.13 -27.82
N ASN A 4 3.60 3.01 -27.16
CA ASN A 4 3.13 1.69 -27.59
C ASN A 4 1.60 1.62 -27.42
N THR A 5 0.86 2.14 -28.40
CA THR A 5 -0.60 2.04 -28.44
C THR A 5 -1.01 0.61 -28.79
N VAL A 6 -1.85 0.00 -27.96
CA VAL A 6 -2.38 -1.36 -28.15
C VAL A 6 -3.87 -1.27 -28.45
N VAL A 7 -4.30 -1.89 -29.55
CA VAL A 7 -5.72 -1.92 -29.96
C VAL A 7 -6.32 -3.27 -29.58
N VAL A 8 -7.41 -3.21 -28.82
CA VAL A 8 -8.15 -4.38 -28.34
C VAL A 8 -9.45 -4.48 -29.14
N LEU A 9 -9.55 -5.52 -29.97
CA LEU A 9 -10.77 -5.79 -30.73
C LEU A 9 -11.57 -6.90 -30.03
N VAL A 10 -12.85 -6.64 -29.81
CA VAL A 10 -13.71 -7.56 -29.08
C VAL A 10 -14.65 -8.23 -30.07
N SER A 11 -14.43 -9.53 -30.33
CA SER A 11 -15.22 -10.28 -31.31
C SER A 11 -16.55 -10.73 -30.70
N SER A 12 -17.63 -10.55 -31.45
CA SER A 12 -18.93 -11.16 -31.15
C SER A 12 -18.86 -12.63 -31.57
N GLU A 13 -19.11 -13.54 -30.62
CA GLU A 13 -19.13 -14.97 -30.91
C GLU A 13 -20.32 -15.31 -31.83
N ASP A 14 -20.14 -15.25 -33.15
CA ASP A 14 -20.99 -16.01 -34.07
C ASP A 14 -20.35 -16.20 -35.46
N LYS A 15 -20.26 -17.49 -35.83
CA LYS A 15 -20.05 -18.09 -37.16
C LYS A 15 -18.63 -18.24 -37.75
N THR A 16 -18.15 -19.49 -37.62
CA THR A 16 -17.52 -20.35 -38.64
C THR A 16 -17.17 -19.74 -40.01
N SER A 17 -15.89 -19.87 -40.38
CA SER A 17 -15.31 -19.84 -41.73
C SER A 17 -15.85 -18.77 -42.70
N VAL A 18 -15.24 -17.59 -42.70
CA VAL A 18 -15.31 -16.68 -43.85
C VAL A 18 -13.87 -16.26 -44.16
N ARG A 19 -13.40 -16.64 -45.36
CA ARG A 19 -12.18 -16.09 -45.95
C ARG A 19 -12.29 -14.56 -45.91
N PRO A 20 -11.22 -13.80 -45.62
CA PRO A 20 -11.32 -12.36 -45.52
C PRO A 20 -11.80 -11.81 -46.86
N ASN A 21 -13.07 -11.37 -46.90
CA ASN A 21 -13.54 -10.54 -47.99
C ASN A 21 -12.74 -9.24 -47.91
N LYS A 22 -12.08 -8.92 -49.03
CA LYS A 22 -11.37 -7.67 -49.27
C LYS A 22 -12.36 -6.51 -49.28
N GLU A 23 -12.77 -6.07 -48.10
CA GLU A 23 -13.16 -4.68 -47.85
C GLU A 23 -12.39 -4.28 -46.60
N THR A 24 -11.14 -3.88 -46.81
CA THR A 24 -10.31 -3.25 -45.79
C THR A 24 -10.95 -1.91 -45.45
N ASP A 25 -11.56 -1.83 -44.28
CA ASP A 25 -11.99 -0.58 -43.66
C ASP A 25 -10.74 0.31 -43.50
N GLU A 26 -10.63 1.37 -44.32
CA GLU A 26 -9.44 2.23 -44.38
C GLU A 26 -9.09 2.82 -42.99
N ASN A 27 -10.08 2.94 -42.10
CA ASN A 27 -9.87 3.36 -40.72
C ASN A 27 -9.10 2.31 -39.91
N LEU A 28 -9.40 1.03 -40.12
CA LEU A 28 -8.74 -0.05 -39.41
C LEU A 28 -7.26 -0.11 -39.83
N ASP A 29 -6.97 -0.09 -41.12
CA ASP A 29 -5.58 -0.13 -41.59
C ASP A 29 -4.74 1.08 -41.11
N SER A 30 -5.34 2.27 -41.03
CA SER A 30 -4.71 3.46 -40.46
C SER A 30 -4.41 3.29 -38.95
N ILE A 31 -5.39 2.80 -38.18
CA ILE A 31 -5.22 2.50 -36.76
C ILE A 31 -4.13 1.42 -36.54
N LEU A 32 -4.11 0.39 -37.38
CA LEU A 32 -3.12 -0.69 -37.33
C LEU A 32 -1.70 -0.21 -37.63
N TYR A 33 -1.55 0.70 -38.59
CA TYR A 33 -0.27 1.32 -38.92
C TYR A 33 0.25 2.17 -37.76
N GLN A 34 -0.60 3.02 -37.17
CA GLN A 34 -0.23 3.86 -36.03
C GLN A 34 0.10 3.05 -34.76
N CYS A 35 -0.48 1.86 -34.59
CA CYS A 35 -0.27 1.00 -33.42
C CYS A 35 0.88 -0.01 -33.59
N GLY A 36 1.73 0.17 -34.60
CA GLY A 36 2.90 -0.70 -34.84
C GLY A 36 2.54 -2.18 -35.02
N ARG A 37 1.34 -2.47 -35.57
CA ARG A 37 0.79 -3.82 -35.81
C ARG A 37 0.54 -4.68 -34.55
N LYS A 38 0.47 -4.08 -33.36
CA LYS A 38 0.16 -4.82 -32.10
C LYS A 38 -1.35 -4.84 -31.82
N VAL A 39 -2.02 -5.89 -32.28
CA VAL A 39 -3.47 -6.10 -32.09
C VAL A 39 -3.74 -7.38 -31.35
N TYR A 40 -4.68 -7.32 -30.42
CA TYR A 40 -5.16 -8.51 -29.73
C TYR A 40 -6.69 -8.59 -29.77
N VAL A 41 -7.20 -9.76 -30.17
CA VAL A 41 -8.64 -10.03 -30.26
C VAL A 41 -9.08 -10.84 -29.04
N PHE A 42 -10.13 -10.40 -28.36
CA PHE A 42 -10.69 -11.07 -27.18
C PHE A 42 -12.20 -11.28 -27.30
N LYS A 43 -12.73 -12.20 -26.48
CA LYS A 43 -14.17 -12.49 -26.41
C LYS A 43 -14.94 -11.38 -25.69
N LYS A 44 -16.18 -11.13 -26.11
CA LYS A 44 -17.05 -10.04 -25.62
C LYS A 44 -17.42 -10.08 -24.14
N ASN A 45 -17.36 -11.24 -23.50
CA ASN A 45 -17.79 -11.44 -22.11
C ASN A 45 -16.64 -11.89 -21.20
N LEU A 46 -15.42 -11.43 -21.48
CA LEU A 46 -14.27 -11.76 -20.63
C LEU A 46 -14.27 -10.88 -19.37
N GLU A 47 -14.16 -11.51 -18.19
CA GLU A 47 -13.98 -10.80 -16.92
C GLU A 47 -12.76 -9.87 -16.96
N GLN A 48 -12.86 -8.69 -16.35
CA GLN A 48 -11.83 -7.64 -16.44
C GLN A 48 -10.45 -8.12 -15.97
N CYS A 49 -10.41 -8.93 -14.91
CA CYS A 49 -9.18 -9.52 -14.39
C CYS A 49 -8.51 -10.46 -15.41
N ASP A 50 -9.29 -11.21 -16.18
CA ASP A 50 -8.77 -12.16 -17.14
C ASP A 50 -8.35 -11.48 -18.45
N LEU A 51 -9.02 -10.39 -18.84
CA LEU A 51 -8.57 -9.52 -19.93
C LEU A 51 -7.18 -8.94 -19.63
N ILE A 52 -6.98 -8.41 -18.41
CA ILE A 52 -5.69 -7.86 -17.98
C ILE A 52 -4.61 -8.93 -17.95
N LYS A 53 -4.90 -10.12 -17.39
CA LYS A 53 -3.93 -11.24 -17.37
C LYS A 53 -3.51 -11.64 -18.79
N GLN A 54 -4.45 -11.78 -19.71
CA GLN A 54 -4.14 -12.18 -21.08
C GLN A 54 -3.41 -11.09 -21.87
N LEU A 55 -3.75 -9.82 -21.66
CA LEU A 55 -3.01 -8.68 -22.21
C LEU A 55 -1.54 -8.68 -21.74
N ILE A 56 -1.31 -8.87 -20.44
CA ILE A 56 0.05 -8.94 -19.88
C ILE A 56 0.83 -10.13 -20.48
N ALA A 57 0.20 -11.29 -20.60
CA ALA A 57 0.84 -12.48 -21.19
C ALA A 57 1.27 -12.23 -22.64
N ARG A 58 0.41 -11.61 -23.46
CA ARG A 58 0.71 -11.36 -24.87
C ARG A 58 1.69 -10.21 -25.10
N CYS A 59 1.65 -9.15 -24.30
CA CYS A 59 2.66 -8.09 -24.34
C CYS A 59 4.07 -8.60 -23.98
N LYS A 60 4.17 -9.60 -23.10
CA LYS A 60 5.45 -10.25 -22.77
C LYS A 60 6.01 -11.09 -23.93
N LEU A 61 5.15 -11.76 -24.70
CA LEU A 61 5.57 -12.52 -25.88
C LEU A 61 6.03 -11.61 -27.03
N ALA A 62 5.43 -10.43 -27.17
CA ALA A 62 5.81 -9.43 -28.19
C ALA A 62 7.11 -8.68 -27.89
N SER A 63 7.79 -8.97 -26.77
CA SER A 63 9.01 -8.28 -26.33
C SER A 63 10.26 -9.16 -26.39
N SER A 64 10.25 -10.29 -27.10
CA SER A 64 11.43 -11.16 -27.22
C SER A 64 12.23 -10.86 -28.49
N PRO A 65 13.49 -10.45 -28.41
CA PRO A 65 14.47 -10.62 -29.48
C PRO A 65 14.86 -12.10 -29.54
N GLU A 66 14.91 -12.67 -30.74
CA GLU A 66 15.30 -14.05 -30.98
C GLU A 66 16.81 -14.28 -30.76
N LEU A 67 17.11 -15.53 -30.37
CA LEU A 67 18.40 -16.22 -30.24
C LEU A 67 19.54 -15.71 -31.14
N GLN A 68 20.76 -15.59 -30.58
CA GLN A 68 21.91 -16.48 -30.87
C GLN A 68 22.98 -16.37 -29.76
N VAL A 69 23.28 -17.46 -29.04
CA VAL A 69 24.62 -17.69 -28.47
C VAL A 69 24.96 -19.18 -28.62
N HIS A 70 26.07 -19.41 -29.33
CA HIS A 70 26.68 -20.71 -29.56
C HIS A 70 27.23 -21.34 -28.27
N LYS A 71 27.11 -22.67 -28.18
CA LYS A 71 27.82 -23.53 -27.22
C LYS A 71 29.30 -23.65 -27.59
N HIS A 72 30.18 -23.44 -26.62
CA HIS A 72 31.34 -24.30 -26.42
C HIS A 72 31.80 -24.28 -24.96
N GLU A 73 31.83 -25.47 -24.35
CA GLU A 73 32.47 -25.73 -23.06
C GLU A 73 33.98 -25.97 -23.24
N ARG A 74 34.77 -25.36 -22.35
CA ARG A 74 35.81 -25.96 -21.50
C ARG A 74 36.91 -24.93 -21.24
N GLU A 75 37.15 -24.60 -19.98
CA GLU A 75 38.45 -24.83 -19.32
C GLU A 75 38.39 -24.39 -17.85
N ILE A 76 39.08 -25.17 -17.02
CA ILE A 76 39.14 -25.10 -15.55
C ILE A 76 40.11 -23.98 -15.16
N TRP A 77 39.67 -23.05 -14.31
CA TRP A 77 40.55 -22.11 -13.61
C TRP A 77 40.09 -21.90 -12.16
N ASN A 78 40.89 -22.36 -11.20
CA ASN A 78 40.73 -22.05 -9.78
C ASN A 78 41.60 -20.82 -9.44
N PRO A 79 41.05 -19.75 -8.84
CA PRO A 79 41.84 -18.63 -8.35
C PRO A 79 42.48 -18.93 -6.97
N PRO A 80 43.67 -18.38 -6.69
CA PRO A 80 44.39 -18.60 -5.43
C PRO A 80 43.82 -17.78 -4.27
N GLU A 81 43.93 -18.32 -3.05
CA GLU A 81 43.54 -17.64 -1.79
C GLU A 81 44.39 -16.38 -1.54
N PRO A 82 43.81 -15.24 -1.11
CA PRO A 82 44.60 -14.11 -0.66
C PRO A 82 44.96 -14.20 0.82
N MET A 83 46.27 -14.06 1.07
CA MET A 83 46.92 -13.90 2.37
C MET A 83 46.53 -12.61 3.08
N ALA A 84 46.57 -12.67 4.41
CA ALA A 84 46.25 -11.60 5.35
C ALA A 84 47.08 -10.32 5.21
N GLN A 85 46.42 -9.15 5.27
CA GLN A 85 46.98 -7.87 5.71
C GLN A 85 45.91 -7.03 6.46
N GLN A 86 46.26 -6.48 7.61
CA GLN A 86 45.57 -5.39 8.34
C GLN A 86 46.47 -4.12 8.29
N PRO A 87 46.02 -2.94 8.74
CA PRO A 87 44.80 -2.19 8.44
C PRO A 87 45.13 -0.80 7.84
N ILE A 88 44.20 -0.17 7.11
CA ILE A 88 44.31 1.26 6.75
C ILE A 88 43.03 1.95 7.23
N SER A 89 43.21 3.01 8.02
CA SER A 89 42.21 3.79 8.75
C SER A 89 41.09 4.32 7.84
N GLY A 90 39.90 3.71 7.97
CA GLY A 90 38.68 4.11 7.28
C GLY A 90 37.86 5.13 8.09
N GLY A 91 37.44 6.20 7.40
CA GLY A 91 36.55 7.22 7.92
C GLY A 91 35.16 6.70 8.30
N ASN A 92 34.52 7.44 9.19
CA ASN A 92 33.13 7.25 9.63
C ASN A 92 32.16 7.27 8.45
N GLN A 93 31.82 6.11 7.89
CA GLN A 93 30.52 5.89 7.29
C GLN A 93 29.64 5.25 8.35
N ALA A 94 28.70 6.03 8.89
CA ALA A 94 27.66 5.50 9.75
C ALA A 94 26.86 4.48 8.92
N ALA A 95 26.97 3.20 9.27
CA ALA A 95 26.19 2.15 8.64
C ALA A 95 24.70 2.50 8.77
N ILE A 96 24.03 2.71 7.64
CA ILE A 96 22.58 2.87 7.57
C ILE A 96 21.98 1.55 8.09
N LYS A 97 21.49 1.55 9.33
CA LYS A 97 20.76 0.40 9.89
C LYS A 97 19.49 0.20 9.08
N LYS A 98 19.45 -0.82 8.23
CA LYS A 98 18.22 -1.26 7.54
C LYS A 98 17.13 -1.53 8.58
N LYS A 99 16.01 -0.81 8.46
CA LYS A 99 14.85 -0.94 9.37
C LYS A 99 13.95 -2.07 8.86
N ASN A 100 13.97 -3.22 9.54
CA ASN A 100 13.20 -4.41 9.15
C ASN A 100 11.78 -4.45 9.75
N THR A 101 11.23 -3.33 10.22
CA THR A 101 9.92 -3.31 10.90
C THR A 101 9.13 -2.08 10.49
N LEU A 102 7.90 -2.30 10.00
CA LEU A 102 6.93 -1.23 9.75
C LEU A 102 6.36 -0.75 11.07
N THR A 103 6.67 0.47 11.50
CA THR A 103 6.08 1.07 12.70
C THR A 103 4.90 1.95 12.32
N ILE A 104 3.71 1.55 12.73
CA ILE A 104 2.43 2.24 12.54
C ILE A 104 1.98 2.83 13.88
N VAL A 105 1.67 4.12 13.93
CA VAL A 105 1.00 4.76 15.07
C VAL A 105 -0.45 5.04 14.72
N LEU A 106 -1.38 4.60 15.56
CA LEU A 106 -2.81 4.90 15.41
C LEU A 106 -3.13 6.18 16.16
N LEU A 107 -3.82 7.13 15.53
CA LEU A 107 -4.27 8.38 16.11
C LEU A 107 -5.77 8.56 15.83
N GLY A 108 -6.44 9.42 16.59
CA GLY A 108 -7.87 9.72 16.41
C GLY A 108 -8.66 9.64 17.71
N GLN A 109 -9.95 9.94 17.62
CA GLN A 109 -10.80 10.10 18.80
C GLN A 109 -11.10 8.80 19.55
N THR A 110 -11.54 8.92 20.80
CA THR A 110 -12.18 7.81 21.52
C THR A 110 -13.36 7.29 20.69
N GLY A 111 -13.47 5.96 20.58
CA GLY A 111 -14.56 5.33 19.80
C GLY A 111 -14.31 5.20 18.30
N SER A 112 -13.31 5.87 17.71
CA SER A 112 -13.08 5.82 16.25
C SER A 112 -12.66 4.44 15.69
N GLY A 113 -12.35 3.50 16.57
CA GLY A 113 -12.00 2.12 16.22
C GLY A 113 -10.49 1.84 16.12
N LYS A 114 -9.62 2.68 16.72
CA LYS A 114 -8.16 2.49 16.73
C LYS A 114 -7.73 1.06 17.13
N SER A 115 -8.11 0.59 18.30
CA SER A 115 -7.72 -0.73 18.80
C SER A 115 -8.22 -1.87 17.90
N ALA A 116 -9.44 -1.76 17.35
CA ALA A 116 -9.97 -2.72 16.39
C ALA A 116 -9.15 -2.74 15.09
N THR A 117 -8.84 -1.56 14.55
CA THR A 117 -7.96 -1.40 13.38
C THR A 117 -6.59 -2.01 13.62
N GLY A 118 -5.99 -1.78 14.80
CA GLY A 118 -4.70 -2.38 15.15
C GLY A 118 -4.74 -3.91 15.14
N ASN A 119 -5.82 -4.49 15.66
CA ASN A 119 -6.05 -5.93 15.61
C ASN A 119 -6.24 -6.44 14.18
N THR A 120 -6.98 -5.71 13.33
CA THR A 120 -7.17 -6.05 11.91
C THR A 120 -5.84 -6.03 11.15
N ILE A 121 -5.00 -5.00 11.37
CA ILE A 121 -3.67 -4.89 10.76
C ILE A 121 -2.78 -6.06 11.19
N LEU A 122 -2.76 -6.38 12.48
CA LEU A 122 -1.92 -7.44 13.04
C LEU A 122 -2.51 -8.84 12.87
N ARG A 123 -3.74 -8.97 12.33
CA ARG A 123 -4.45 -10.25 12.14
C ARG A 123 -4.64 -11.03 13.46
N ASN A 124 -4.64 -10.35 14.59
CA ASN A 124 -4.69 -10.95 15.92
C ASN A 124 -5.24 -9.96 16.96
N ARG A 125 -5.82 -10.44 18.06
CA ARG A 125 -6.49 -9.62 19.10
C ARG A 125 -5.51 -9.17 20.18
N HIS A 126 -4.58 -8.29 19.82
CA HIS A 126 -3.57 -7.73 20.74
C HIS A 126 -4.09 -6.60 21.63
N PHE A 127 -5.04 -5.81 21.13
CA PHE A 127 -5.61 -4.66 21.81
C PHE A 127 -7.05 -4.95 22.24
N GLU A 128 -7.40 -4.56 23.48
CA GLU A 128 -8.78 -4.63 23.94
C GLU A 128 -9.64 -3.68 23.09
N SER A 129 -10.66 -4.22 22.44
CA SER A 129 -11.59 -3.45 21.62
C SER A 129 -13.01 -3.93 21.86
N ARG A 130 -13.84 -3.06 22.43
CA ARG A 130 -15.24 -3.33 22.73
C ARG A 130 -16.03 -2.03 22.77
N ALA A 131 -17.34 -2.12 22.54
CA ALA A 131 -18.25 -1.01 22.77
C ALA A 131 -18.21 -0.60 24.25
N SER A 132 -18.13 0.70 24.50
CA SER A 132 -18.06 1.28 25.83
C SER A 132 -18.47 2.75 25.75
N SER A 133 -19.17 3.25 26.77
CA SER A 133 -19.44 4.69 26.92
C SER A 133 -18.25 5.46 27.53
N MET A 134 -17.21 4.74 27.95
CA MET A 134 -15.99 5.29 28.55
C MET A 134 -14.75 4.85 27.74
N PRO A 135 -13.66 5.64 27.74
CA PRO A 135 -12.42 5.25 27.06
C PRO A 135 -11.86 3.92 27.60
N VAL A 136 -11.72 2.93 26.71
CA VAL A 136 -11.10 1.63 27.02
C VAL A 136 -9.58 1.75 27.02
N THR A 137 -9.01 2.43 26.02
CA THR A 137 -7.57 2.65 25.90
C THR A 137 -7.19 3.98 26.54
N GLN A 138 -6.55 3.93 27.71
CA GLN A 138 -6.07 5.12 28.43
C GLN A 138 -4.54 5.26 28.42
N VAL A 139 -3.83 4.26 27.93
CA VAL A 139 -2.36 4.25 27.85
C VAL A 139 -1.90 3.71 26.51
N CYS A 140 -0.78 4.21 25.99
CA CYS A 140 -0.21 3.69 24.75
C CYS A 140 0.20 2.22 24.94
N LYS A 141 -0.20 1.36 24.01
CA LYS A 141 0.15 -0.07 23.93
C LYS A 141 0.83 -0.36 22.60
N MET A 142 1.69 -1.36 22.57
CA MET A 142 2.41 -1.76 21.36
C MET A 142 2.32 -3.28 21.20
N ALA A 143 2.12 -3.72 19.96
CA ALA A 143 2.22 -5.12 19.57
C ALA A 143 2.92 -5.24 18.21
N GLU A 144 3.53 -6.40 17.95
CA GLU A 144 4.19 -6.70 16.67
C GLU A 144 3.72 -8.06 16.15
N GLU A 145 3.54 -8.17 14.83
CA GLU A 145 3.28 -9.42 14.12
C GLU A 145 3.94 -9.41 12.74
N THR A 146 4.13 -10.59 12.15
CA THR A 146 4.49 -10.70 10.72
C THR A 146 3.22 -10.92 9.90
N VAL A 147 2.89 -9.96 9.05
CA VAL A 147 1.71 -9.99 8.18
C VAL A 147 2.14 -9.68 6.75
N CYS A 148 1.67 -10.47 5.78
CA CYS A 148 2.08 -10.33 4.37
C CYS A 148 3.63 -10.35 4.20
N GLY A 149 4.31 -11.23 4.94
CA GLY A 149 5.77 -11.36 4.95
C GLY A 149 6.53 -10.15 5.51
N ILE A 150 5.84 -9.20 6.17
CA ILE A 150 6.39 -7.96 6.70
C ILE A 150 6.22 -7.97 8.21
N LYS A 151 7.30 -7.67 8.95
CA LYS A 151 7.20 -7.43 10.39
C LYS A 151 6.58 -6.06 10.63
N ILE A 152 5.38 -6.01 11.22
CA ILE A 152 4.61 -4.80 11.50
C ILE A 152 4.53 -4.60 13.02
N ARG A 153 4.91 -3.42 13.48
CA ARG A 153 4.66 -2.88 14.82
C ARG A 153 3.48 -1.92 14.74
N VAL A 154 2.45 -2.15 15.56
CA VAL A 154 1.35 -1.19 15.75
C VAL A 154 1.42 -0.62 17.17
N ILE A 155 1.31 0.71 17.26
CA ILE A 155 1.18 1.44 18.52
C ILE A 155 -0.25 1.97 18.58
N ASP A 156 -1.06 1.35 19.44
CA ASP A 156 -2.40 1.81 19.78
C ASP A 156 -2.31 2.89 20.86
N THR A 157 -3.06 3.97 20.70
CA THR A 157 -2.96 5.15 21.55
C THR A 157 -4.30 5.44 22.23
N PRO A 158 -4.29 6.09 23.41
CA PRO A 158 -5.48 6.80 23.86
C PRO A 158 -5.83 7.92 22.87
N ASP A 159 -7.00 8.53 23.05
CA ASP A 159 -7.28 9.82 22.44
C ASP A 159 -6.42 10.89 23.11
N PHE A 160 -5.31 11.27 22.47
CA PHE A 160 -4.40 12.27 23.02
C PHE A 160 -5.02 13.65 23.16
N PHE A 161 -6.18 13.91 22.56
CA PHE A 161 -6.74 15.26 22.52
C PHE A 161 -8.12 15.33 23.18
N ASP A 162 -8.49 14.25 23.87
CA ASP A 162 -9.58 14.21 24.83
C ASP A 162 -9.16 14.99 26.09
N GLU A 163 -9.99 15.94 26.51
CA GLU A 163 -9.75 16.77 27.70
C GLU A 163 -9.73 15.92 28.99
N ASP A 164 -10.42 14.77 28.99
CA ASP A 164 -10.46 13.86 30.12
C ASP A 164 -9.22 12.95 30.22
N LEU A 165 -8.33 12.96 29.22
CA LEU A 165 -7.12 12.15 29.25
C LEU A 165 -6.10 12.70 30.26
N LYS A 166 -6.01 12.01 31.40
CA LYS A 166 -4.95 12.25 32.39
C LYS A 166 -3.57 11.93 31.80
N ASN A 167 -2.57 12.73 32.16
CA ASN A 167 -1.17 12.53 31.76
C ASN A 167 -0.94 12.51 30.24
N GLN A 168 -1.71 13.29 29.48
CA GLN A 168 -1.61 13.44 28.03
C GLN A 168 -0.16 13.54 27.53
N GLN A 169 0.64 14.46 28.10
CA GLN A 169 2.03 14.67 27.70
C GLN A 169 2.91 13.45 27.95
N GLU A 170 2.66 12.70 29.01
CA GLU A 170 3.37 11.46 29.31
C GLU A 170 3.03 10.38 28.28
N GLN A 171 1.75 10.26 27.88
CA GLN A 171 1.34 9.28 26.86
C GLN A 171 1.90 9.64 25.47
N ILE A 172 1.97 10.92 25.10
CA ILE A 172 2.64 11.37 23.86
C ILE A 172 4.13 11.01 23.90
N LYS A 173 4.83 11.27 25.02
CA LYS A 173 6.24 10.87 25.20
C LYS A 173 6.42 9.35 25.11
N LYS A 174 5.53 8.59 25.73
CA LYS A 174 5.51 7.12 25.66
C LYS A 174 5.32 6.64 24.23
N CYS A 175 4.39 7.24 23.48
CA CYS A 175 4.16 6.94 22.07
C CYS A 175 5.41 7.17 21.23
N LYS A 176 6.08 8.33 21.38
CA LYS A 176 7.33 8.63 20.69
C LYS A 176 8.44 7.62 21.03
N LYS A 177 8.53 7.21 22.30
CA LYS A 177 9.50 6.20 22.75
C LYS A 177 9.23 4.83 22.10
N LEU A 178 7.97 4.38 22.08
CA LEU A 178 7.57 3.12 21.44
C LEU A 178 7.80 3.16 19.91
N GLY A 179 7.68 4.34 19.32
CA GLY A 179 7.88 4.59 17.90
C GLY A 179 9.34 4.63 17.45
N HIS A 180 10.32 4.62 18.35
CA HIS A 180 11.75 4.78 18.00
C HIS A 180 12.23 3.73 16.96
N PRO A 181 13.06 4.09 15.95
CA PRO A 181 13.69 5.41 15.71
C PRO A 181 12.74 6.52 15.23
N GLY A 182 11.55 6.14 14.81
CA GLY A 182 10.47 7.02 14.37
C GLY A 182 9.39 6.17 13.70
N PRO A 183 8.10 6.56 13.77
CA PRO A 183 7.05 5.89 13.03
C PRO A 183 7.29 5.99 11.51
N ASP A 184 6.95 4.92 10.79
CA ASP A 184 6.91 4.96 9.34
C ASP A 184 5.61 5.60 8.86
N VAL A 185 4.52 5.41 9.59
CA VAL A 185 3.24 6.01 9.20
C VAL A 185 2.39 6.27 10.42
N TYR A 186 1.62 7.35 10.34
CA TYR A 186 0.52 7.64 11.24
C TYR A 186 -0.80 7.32 10.53
N LEU A 187 -1.66 6.54 11.17
CA LEU A 187 -3.03 6.34 10.71
C LEU A 187 -3.95 7.20 11.55
N LEU A 188 -4.55 8.21 10.92
CA LEU A 188 -5.63 8.98 11.53
C LEU A 188 -6.92 8.20 11.35
N VAL A 189 -7.33 7.48 12.38
CA VAL A 189 -8.50 6.60 12.39
C VAL A 189 -9.75 7.40 12.72
N MET A 190 -10.70 7.39 11.80
CA MET A 190 -11.99 8.10 11.89
C MET A 190 -13.13 7.12 11.60
N GLU A 191 -14.26 7.25 12.27
CA GLU A 191 -15.42 6.41 11.96
C GLU A 191 -16.19 6.98 10.76
N LEU A 192 -16.65 6.13 9.82
CA LEU A 192 -17.58 6.60 8.80
C LEU A 192 -18.88 7.12 9.43
N GLY A 193 -19.21 8.36 9.09
CA GLY A 193 -20.41 9.02 9.57
C GLY A 193 -20.24 10.52 9.67
N ARG A 194 -20.62 11.06 10.83
CA ARG A 194 -20.58 12.49 11.13
C ARG A 194 -19.14 12.93 11.38
N TYR A 195 -18.78 14.09 10.84
CA TYR A 195 -17.53 14.78 11.14
C TYR A 195 -17.75 15.73 12.30
N THR A 196 -17.10 15.47 13.43
CA THR A 196 -17.32 16.16 14.72
C THR A 196 -16.36 17.34 14.91
N ASP A 197 -16.68 18.26 15.81
CA ASP A 197 -15.81 19.42 16.09
C ASP A 197 -14.44 19.00 16.61
N GLY A 198 -14.37 17.97 17.44
CA GLY A 198 -13.08 17.42 17.87
C GLY A 198 -12.26 16.83 16.71
N GLU A 199 -12.90 16.37 15.62
CA GLU A 199 -12.19 15.91 14.44
C GLU A 199 -11.71 17.08 13.57
N ARG A 200 -12.40 18.23 13.61
CA ARG A 200 -11.99 19.46 12.90
C ARG A 200 -10.64 19.99 13.41
N GLU A 201 -10.37 19.83 14.69
CA GLU A 201 -9.13 20.30 15.32
C GLU A 201 -7.97 19.29 15.25
N ILE A 202 -8.24 18.05 14.82
CA ILE A 202 -7.31 16.93 14.97
C ILE A 202 -5.96 17.17 14.27
N VAL A 203 -5.97 17.81 13.09
CA VAL A 203 -4.76 18.10 12.30
C VAL A 203 -3.82 19.03 13.08
N GLN A 204 -4.37 20.11 13.66
CA GLN A 204 -3.59 21.06 14.44
C GLN A 204 -3.03 20.39 15.70
N ASN A 205 -3.86 19.56 16.32
CA ASN A 205 -3.52 18.82 17.53
C ASN A 205 -2.38 17.81 17.29
N ILE A 206 -2.41 17.03 16.20
CA ILE A 206 -1.32 16.10 15.86
C ILE A 206 -0.04 16.85 15.47
N GLN A 207 -0.14 17.98 14.76
CA GLN A 207 1.03 18.80 14.41
C GLN A 207 1.70 19.38 15.66
N ARG A 208 0.92 19.84 16.63
CA ARG A 208 1.43 20.33 17.92
C ARG A 208 2.14 19.22 18.70
N ALA A 209 1.61 18.00 18.67
CA ALA A 209 2.18 16.87 19.42
C ALA A 209 3.41 16.24 18.74
N PHE A 210 3.40 16.08 17.41
CA PHE A 210 4.38 15.28 16.67
C PHE A 210 5.23 16.09 15.67
N GLY A 211 4.96 17.38 15.52
CA GLY A 211 5.64 18.27 14.57
C GLY A 211 4.86 18.46 13.28
N ALA A 212 5.12 19.56 12.56
CA ALA A 212 4.36 19.95 11.37
C ALA A 212 4.38 18.92 10.24
N ASP A 213 5.50 18.20 10.10
CA ASP A 213 5.70 17.19 9.05
C ASP A 213 4.90 15.91 9.26
N VAL A 214 4.29 15.69 10.43
CA VAL A 214 3.50 14.48 10.73
C VAL A 214 2.42 14.22 9.67
N VAL A 215 1.82 15.29 9.12
CA VAL A 215 0.74 15.21 8.14
C VAL A 215 1.23 14.61 6.81
N LYS A 216 2.50 14.82 6.45
CA LYS A 216 3.13 14.23 5.25
C LYS A 216 3.28 12.71 5.36
N GLU A 217 3.34 12.21 6.59
CA GLU A 217 3.45 10.78 6.95
C GLU A 217 2.12 10.21 7.47
N THR A 218 1.01 10.92 7.28
CA THR A 218 -0.33 10.51 7.74
C THR A 218 -1.18 9.98 6.58
N ILE A 219 -1.92 8.91 6.86
CA ILE A 219 -3.01 8.37 6.04
C ILE A 219 -4.30 8.43 6.85
N VAL A 220 -5.39 8.89 6.24
CA VAL A 220 -6.73 8.86 6.86
C VAL A 220 -7.33 7.46 6.68
N LEU A 221 -7.67 6.79 7.79
CA LEU A 221 -8.30 5.47 7.76
C LEU A 221 -9.71 5.54 8.33
N PHE A 222 -10.68 5.27 7.47
CA PHE A 222 -12.08 5.20 7.85
C PHE A 222 -12.43 3.80 8.40
N THR A 223 -13.14 3.73 9.53
CA THR A 223 -13.72 2.47 10.05
C THR A 223 -15.22 2.37 9.71
N SER A 224 -15.83 1.22 9.98
CA SER A 224 -17.24 0.93 9.65
C SER A 224 -17.55 1.01 8.15
N LYS A 225 -16.65 0.48 7.30
CA LYS A 225 -16.75 0.49 5.82
C LYS A 225 -18.08 -0.04 5.29
N GLU A 226 -18.72 -0.97 5.98
CA GLU A 226 -20.04 -1.50 5.65
C GLU A 226 -21.13 -0.42 5.56
N LYS A 227 -20.96 0.73 6.25
CA LYS A 227 -21.85 1.90 6.14
C LYS A 227 -21.85 2.54 4.75
N LEU A 228 -20.84 2.29 3.90
CA LEU A 228 -20.79 2.78 2.53
C LEU A 228 -21.84 2.13 1.62
N ARG A 229 -22.39 0.96 2.00
CA ARG A 229 -23.44 0.25 1.25
C ARG A 229 -23.13 0.11 -0.26
N GLY A 230 -21.89 -0.30 -0.58
CA GLY A 230 -21.42 -0.50 -1.95
C GLY A 230 -20.79 0.72 -2.62
N LYS A 231 -20.90 1.92 -2.02
CA LYS A 231 -20.18 3.11 -2.50
C LYS A 231 -18.69 3.00 -2.23
N THR A 232 -17.88 3.68 -3.05
CA THR A 232 -16.45 3.80 -2.80
C THR A 232 -16.15 4.87 -1.75
N VAL A 233 -14.97 4.80 -1.11
CA VAL A 233 -14.49 5.85 -0.20
C VAL A 233 -14.37 7.19 -0.93
N SER A 234 -13.95 7.17 -2.20
CA SER A 234 -13.86 8.37 -3.04
C SER A 234 -15.22 9.04 -3.25
N GLU A 235 -16.27 8.25 -3.53
CA GLU A 235 -17.64 8.76 -3.65
C GLU A 235 -18.17 9.35 -2.35
N TYR A 236 -17.84 8.73 -1.20
CA TYR A 236 -18.18 9.28 0.11
C TYR A 236 -17.51 10.65 0.32
N ILE A 237 -16.20 10.75 0.08
CA ILE A 237 -15.43 11.99 0.30
C ILE A 237 -15.94 13.13 -0.60
N LYS A 238 -16.28 12.84 -1.87
CA LYS A 238 -16.80 13.87 -2.79
C LYS A 238 -18.06 14.58 -2.28
N ASN A 239 -18.83 13.91 -1.42
CA ASN A 239 -20.11 14.39 -0.93
C ASN A 239 -20.09 14.72 0.59
N THR A 240 -18.90 14.83 1.18
CA THR A 240 -18.74 15.11 2.62
C THR A 240 -18.45 16.59 2.91
N ASP A 241 -18.42 16.94 4.19
CA ASP A 241 -18.04 18.25 4.71
C ASP A 241 -16.72 18.76 4.09
N THR A 242 -16.68 20.02 3.68
CA THR A 242 -15.53 20.62 2.99
C THR A 242 -14.27 20.63 3.84
N GLN A 243 -14.39 20.74 5.18
CA GLN A 243 -13.24 20.68 6.07
C GLN A 243 -12.67 19.26 6.18
N LEU A 244 -13.51 18.23 6.09
CA LEU A 244 -13.03 16.84 6.01
C LEU A 244 -12.30 16.59 4.67
N GLN A 245 -12.83 17.13 3.56
CA GLN A 245 -12.13 17.08 2.28
C GLN A 245 -10.75 17.77 2.37
N GLU A 246 -10.68 18.92 3.04
CA GLU A 246 -9.43 19.65 3.26
C GLU A 246 -8.45 18.87 4.15
N LEU A 247 -8.91 18.25 5.24
CA LEU A 247 -8.10 17.39 6.09
C LEU A 247 -7.45 16.26 5.26
N ILE A 248 -8.24 15.60 4.42
CA ILE A 248 -7.75 14.52 3.55
C ILE A 248 -6.74 15.05 2.53
N ARG A 249 -7.00 16.23 1.94
CA ARG A 249 -6.06 16.91 1.04
C ARG A 249 -4.74 17.26 1.73
N ASN A 250 -4.80 17.74 2.97
CA ASN A 250 -3.60 18.04 3.77
C ASN A 250 -2.79 16.76 4.02
N CYS A 251 -3.46 15.62 4.20
CA CYS A 251 -2.86 14.28 4.21
C CYS A 251 -2.56 13.74 2.80
N GLY A 252 -2.31 14.61 1.81
CA GLY A 252 -1.92 14.26 0.43
C GLY A 252 -2.94 13.38 -0.30
N SER A 253 -4.22 13.50 0.02
CA SER A 253 -5.33 12.71 -0.52
C SER A 253 -5.20 11.20 -0.26
N ARG A 254 -4.44 10.81 0.76
CA ARG A 254 -4.26 9.41 1.16
C ARG A 254 -5.37 8.99 2.10
N CYS A 255 -6.27 8.14 1.63
CA CYS A 255 -7.34 7.59 2.45
C CYS A 255 -7.61 6.12 2.11
N HIS A 256 -8.15 5.39 3.08
CA HIS A 256 -8.61 4.01 2.94
C HIS A 256 -9.75 3.73 3.92
N ALA A 257 -10.45 2.61 3.76
CA ALA A 257 -11.50 2.21 4.70
C ALA A 257 -11.42 0.73 5.07
N PHE A 258 -11.64 0.45 6.35
CA PHE A 258 -11.68 -0.88 6.94
C PHE A 258 -13.09 -1.23 7.42
N ASN A 259 -13.48 -2.50 7.22
CA ASN A 259 -14.49 -3.15 8.04
C ASN A 259 -13.74 -4.03 9.04
N ASN A 260 -13.65 -3.60 10.31
CA ASN A 260 -12.89 -4.32 11.34
C ASN A 260 -13.58 -5.62 11.81
N ASN A 261 -14.79 -5.90 11.33
CA ASN A 261 -15.49 -7.18 11.54
C ASN A 261 -15.26 -8.17 10.38
N ASP A 262 -14.49 -7.77 9.36
CA ASP A 262 -14.17 -8.59 8.19
C ASP A 262 -12.70 -9.02 8.24
N ASP A 263 -12.48 -10.34 8.19
CA ASP A 263 -11.15 -10.95 8.19
C ASP A 263 -10.51 -11.00 6.79
N ASN A 264 -11.03 -10.22 5.83
CA ASN A 264 -10.46 -10.12 4.49
C ASN A 264 -9.09 -9.41 4.49
N VAL A 265 -8.03 -10.16 4.16
CA VAL A 265 -6.64 -9.68 4.13
C VAL A 265 -6.40 -8.56 3.12
N SER A 266 -7.20 -8.47 2.05
CA SER A 266 -7.02 -7.45 1.00
C SER A 266 -7.11 -6.02 1.52
N GLN A 267 -7.83 -5.79 2.62
CA GLN A 267 -7.90 -4.47 3.24
C GLN A 267 -6.53 -4.05 3.78
N VAL A 268 -5.81 -4.97 4.42
CA VAL A 268 -4.45 -4.77 4.95
C VAL A 268 -3.43 -4.67 3.82
N GLU A 269 -3.52 -5.53 2.81
CA GLU A 269 -2.65 -5.46 1.62
C GLU A 269 -2.76 -4.10 0.93
N ARG A 270 -4.00 -3.59 0.78
CA ARG A 270 -4.25 -2.28 0.18
C ARG A 270 -3.70 -1.14 1.04
N LEU A 271 -3.80 -1.23 2.36
CA LEU A 271 -3.17 -0.27 3.27
C LEU A 271 -1.64 -0.24 3.08
N LEU A 272 -1.01 -1.41 3.02
CA LEU A 272 0.44 -1.53 2.80
C LEU A 272 0.87 -0.93 1.46
N GLU A 273 0.08 -1.09 0.40
CA GLU A 273 0.33 -0.44 -0.90
C GLU A 273 0.32 1.08 -0.80
N ILE A 274 -0.66 1.65 -0.10
CA ILE A 274 -0.76 3.11 0.09
C ILE A 274 0.45 3.63 0.89
N ILE A 275 0.86 2.90 1.93
CA ILE A 275 2.06 3.23 2.73
C ILE A 275 3.31 3.22 1.85
N LEU A 276 3.50 2.20 1.03
CA LEU A 276 4.65 2.11 0.11
C LEU A 276 4.65 3.26 -0.90
N GLU A 277 3.50 3.58 -1.49
CA GLU A 277 3.39 4.69 -2.43
C GLU A 277 3.72 6.03 -1.76
N MET A 278 3.23 6.25 -0.54
CA MET A 278 3.54 7.43 0.27
C MET A 278 5.05 7.53 0.53
N LYS A 279 5.69 6.45 0.99
CA LYS A 279 7.13 6.43 1.27
C LYS A 279 8.00 6.71 0.04
N ARG A 280 7.59 6.16 -1.12
CA ARG A 280 8.24 6.47 -2.39
C ARG A 280 8.16 7.95 -2.73
N LYS A 281 6.98 8.56 -2.56
CA LYS A 281 6.77 10.00 -2.82
C LYS A 281 7.54 10.90 -1.85
N ASN A 282 7.73 10.46 -0.61
CA ASN A 282 8.48 11.21 0.41
C ASN A 282 10.01 11.04 0.31
N GLY A 283 10.52 10.32 -0.70
CA GLY A 283 11.96 10.15 -0.92
C GLY A 283 12.65 9.22 0.08
N ASN A 284 11.90 8.32 0.72
CA ASN A 284 12.44 7.33 1.67
C ASN A 284 12.21 5.89 1.15
N PRO A 285 13.03 5.43 0.18
CA PRO A 285 12.86 4.15 -0.47
C PRO A 285 13.43 2.96 0.32
N ASP A 286 14.09 3.17 1.47
CA ASP A 286 14.72 2.08 2.24
C ASP A 286 13.69 1.03 2.73
N ILE A 287 12.44 1.45 2.90
CA ILE A 287 11.30 0.58 3.20
C ILE A 287 10.82 -0.16 1.94
N LEU A 288 11.08 0.33 0.73
CA LEU A 288 10.53 -0.25 -0.50
C LEU A 288 11.17 -1.61 -0.85
N GLU A 289 12.48 -1.77 -0.66
CA GLU A 289 13.21 -3.00 -1.05
C GLU A 289 12.78 -4.22 -0.23
N HIS A 290 12.48 -4.04 1.06
CA HIS A 290 12.13 -5.17 1.92
C HIS A 290 10.71 -5.70 1.63
N TYR A 291 9.78 -4.81 1.26
CA TYR A 291 8.35 -5.14 1.16
C TYR A 291 8.00 -5.63 -0.24
N SER A 292 8.68 -5.13 -1.28
CA SER A 292 8.60 -5.68 -2.62
C SER A 292 9.15 -7.12 -2.66
N TYR A 293 10.27 -7.37 -1.96
CA TYR A 293 10.85 -8.71 -1.81
C TYR A 293 9.89 -9.68 -1.10
N SER A 294 9.26 -9.26 0.01
CA SER A 294 8.27 -10.10 0.72
C SER A 294 7.06 -10.44 -0.16
N LYS A 295 6.49 -9.48 -0.89
CA LYS A 295 5.39 -9.74 -1.86
C LYS A 295 5.79 -10.71 -2.98
N GLU A 296 7.05 -10.70 -3.42
CA GLU A 296 7.55 -11.65 -4.41
C GLU A 296 7.79 -13.05 -3.83
N SER A 297 8.22 -13.14 -2.56
CA SER A 297 8.40 -14.43 -1.87
C SER A 297 7.07 -15.16 -1.66
N GLU A 298 6.00 -14.47 -1.27
CA GLU A 298 4.67 -15.06 -1.12
C GLU A 298 4.10 -15.60 -2.45
N LYS A 299 4.45 -14.98 -3.59
CA LYS A 299 4.12 -15.50 -4.93
C LYS A 299 4.92 -16.73 -5.33
N LYS A 300 6.11 -16.94 -4.76
CA LYS A 300 6.97 -18.10 -5.02
C LYS A 300 6.57 -19.29 -4.14
N ASP A 301 6.15 -19.05 -2.91
CA ASP A 301 5.69 -20.10 -1.98
C ASP A 301 4.29 -20.64 -2.30
N CYS A 302 3.49 -19.91 -3.11
CA CYS A 302 2.25 -20.42 -3.71
C CYS A 302 2.46 -21.37 -4.91
N ARG A 303 3.68 -21.82 -5.20
CA ARG A 303 3.92 -22.94 -6.13
C ARG A 303 3.81 -24.26 -5.38
N ILE A 304 2.59 -24.77 -5.28
CA ILE A 304 2.35 -26.17 -4.93
C ILE A 304 2.84 -27.02 -6.12
N GLN A 305 3.70 -28.00 -5.82
CA GLN A 305 4.10 -29.09 -6.73
C GLN A 305 2.89 -29.95 -7.13
#